data_AF-A0A523UGY8-F1
#
_entry.id   AF-A0A523UGY8-F1
#
_cell.length_a   1.000
_cell.length_b   1.000
_cell.length_c   1.000
_cell.angle_alpha   90.00
_cell.angle_beta   90.00
_cell.angle_gamma   90.00
#
_symmetry.space_group_name_H-M   'P 1'
#
loop_
_entity.id
_entity.type
_entity.pdbx_description
1 polymer ?
#
loop_
_entity_poly.entity_id
_entity_poly.type
_entity_poly.pdbx_seq_one_letter_code
_entity_poly.pdbx_strand_id
1 'polypeptide(L)' 'MACISPDGKPTESGTKMLRALKSGLGTAEEIAKGAGLPLFRVRSGLRELTQAGLANVKDEKYELSPKGIELVATLSTQP' A
#
# COMPACT_ATOMS: atom_id res chain seq x y z
N MET A 1 11.93 7.44 1.09
CA MET A 1 12.12 5.99 1.30
C MET A 1 11.12 5.25 0.44
N ALA A 2 11.58 4.17 -0.18
CA ALA A 2 10.76 3.21 -0.90
C ALA A 2 9.62 2.68 -0.01
N CYS A 3 8.51 2.26 -0.62
CA CYS A 3 7.42 1.62 0.14
C CYS A 3 7.78 0.19 0.54
N ILE A 4 8.74 -0.41 -0.17
CA ILE A 4 9.28 -1.73 0.10
C ILE A 4 10.79 -1.62 0.33
N SER A 5 11.26 -2.17 1.44
CA SER A 5 12.68 -2.31 1.73
C SER A 5 13.33 -3.35 0.80
N PRO A 6 14.66 -3.33 0.62
CA PRO A 6 15.38 -4.34 -0.17
C PRO A 6 15.08 -5.78 0.27
N ASP A 7 14.82 -5.99 1.56
CA ASP A 7 14.43 -7.29 2.14
C ASP A 7 12.97 -7.72 1.84
N GLY A 8 12.27 -6.98 0.97
CA GLY A 8 10.88 -7.28 0.59
C GLY A 8 9.83 -6.92 1.65
N LYS A 9 10.25 -6.35 2.78
CA LYS A 9 9.35 -5.91 3.86
C LYS A 9 8.81 -4.49 3.59
N PRO A 10 7.56 -4.20 3.94
CA PRO A 10 7.03 -2.85 3.82
C PRO A 10 7.70 -1.90 4.84
N THR A 11 8.04 -0.70 4.38
CA THR A 11 8.46 0.39 5.27
C THR A 11 7.26 0.97 5.99
N GLU A 12 7.46 1.88 6.95
CA GLU A 12 6.34 2.54 7.64
C GLU A 12 5.36 3.21 6.67
N SER A 13 5.88 3.86 5.62
CA SER A 13 5.05 4.45 4.56
C SER A 13 4.33 3.37 3.75
N GLY A 14 4.98 2.26 3.43
CA GLY A 14 4.35 1.12 2.75
C GLY A 14 3.23 0.48 3.58
N THR A 15 3.44 0.30 4.88
CA THR A 15 2.44 -0.23 5.81
C THR A 15 1.22 0.70 5.90
N LYS A 16 1.42 2.02 5.98
CA LYS A 16 0.32 3.01 5.96
C LYS A 16 -0.50 2.91 4.67
N MET A 17 0.14 2.77 3.51
CA MET A 17 -0.56 2.61 2.23
C MET A 17 -1.31 1.28 2.13
N LEU A 18 -0.70 0.18 2.56
CA LEU A 18 -1.34 -1.14 2.54
C LEU A 18 -2.57 -1.18 3.47
N ARG A 19 -2.52 -0.51 4.64
CA ARG A 19 -3.68 -0.34 5.53
C ARG A 19 -4.76 0.53 4.89
N ALA A 20 -4.39 1.62 4.21
CA ALA A 20 -5.34 2.46 3.48
C ALA A 20 -6.08 1.69 2.37
N LEU A 21 -5.36 0.87 1.61
CA LEU A 21 -5.94 -0.03 0.60
C LEU A 21 -6.88 -1.07 1.24
N LYS A 22 -6.50 -1.65 2.39
CA LYS A 22 -7.36 -2.59 3.14
C LYS A 22 -8.68 -1.94 3.59
N SER A 23 -8.67 -0.65 3.89
CA SER A 23 -9.87 0.11 4.27
C SER A 23 -10.80 0.44 3.09
N GLY A 24 -10.49 -0.04 1.88
CA GLY A 24 -11.33 0.13 0.69
C GLY A 24 -11.06 1.43 -0.08
N LEU A 25 -9.99 2.16 0.24
CA LEU A 25 -9.59 3.37 -0.49
C LEU A 25 -8.97 2.94 -1.82
N GLY A 26 -9.63 3.28 -2.93
CA GLY A 26 -9.26 2.80 -4.26
C GLY A 26 -8.39 3.80 -5.03
N THR A 27 -8.57 5.10 -4.86
CA THR A 27 -7.81 6.10 -5.63
C THR A 27 -6.56 6.57 -4.90
N ALA A 28 -5.54 6.99 -5.65
CA ALA A 28 -4.31 7.53 -5.05
C ALA A 28 -4.58 8.75 -4.13
N GLU A 29 -5.62 9.52 -4.42
CA GLU A 29 -6.04 10.69 -3.62
C GLU A 29 -6.68 10.27 -2.30
N GLU A 30 -7.60 9.30 -2.34
CA GLU A 30 -8.20 8.72 -1.14
C GLU A 30 -7.15 8.08 -0.24
N ILE A 31 -6.22 7.31 -0.84
CA ILE A 31 -5.13 6.65 -0.13
C ILE A 31 -4.19 7.69 0.49
N ALA A 32 -3.86 8.78 -0.22
CA ALA A 32 -3.06 9.88 0.33
C ALA A 32 -3.71 10.51 1.56
N LYS A 33 -5.02 10.77 1.49
CA LYS A 33 -5.80 11.30 2.61
C LYS A 33 -5.86 10.32 3.79
N GLY A 34 -6.17 9.04 3.53
CA GLY A 34 -6.29 8.01 4.56
C GLY A 34 -4.97 7.61 5.20
N ALA A 35 -3.87 7.63 4.45
CA ALA A 35 -2.53 7.33 4.95
C ALA A 35 -1.82 8.54 5.58
N GLY A 36 -2.35 9.76 5.40
CA GLY A 36 -1.71 11.00 5.83
C GLY A 36 -0.39 11.25 5.10
N LEU A 37 -0.30 10.86 3.82
CA LEU A 37 0.92 10.94 3.02
C LEU A 37 0.72 11.87 1.81
N PRO A 38 1.77 12.56 1.35
CA PRO A 38 1.70 13.36 0.12
C PRO A 38 1.33 12.51 -1.10
N LEU A 39 0.48 13.04 -2.00
CA LEU A 39 -0.02 12.33 -3.18
C LEU A 39 1.11 11.79 -4.09
N PHE A 40 2.19 12.55 -4.28
CA PHE A 40 3.32 12.09 -5.09
C PHE A 40 4.01 10.87 -4.47
N ARG A 41 4.08 10.79 -3.14
CA ARG A 41 4.64 9.64 -2.41
C ARG A 41 3.71 8.45 -2.54
N VAL A 42 2.40 8.64 -2.44
CA VAL A 42 1.42 7.58 -2.65
C VAL A 42 1.49 7.04 -4.07
N ARG A 43 1.56 7.90 -5.10
CA ARG A 43 1.71 7.45 -6.50
C ARG A 43 2.99 6.64 -6.73
N SER A 44 4.12 7.08 -6.16
CA SER A 44 5.37 6.30 -6.21
C SER A 44 5.20 4.96 -5.50
N GLY A 45 4.67 4.99 -4.27
CA GLY A 45 4.51 3.81 -3.45
C GLY A 45 3.57 2.77 -4.04
N LEU A 46 2.45 3.20 -4.62
CA LEU A 46 1.51 2.30 -5.29
C LEU A 46 2.15 1.59 -6.48
N ARG A 47 3.01 2.27 -7.26
CA ARG A 47 3.78 1.61 -8.33
C ARG A 47 4.71 0.55 -7.77
N GLU A 48 5.43 0.84 -6.69
CA GLU A 48 6.31 -0.13 -6.03
C GLU A 48 5.53 -1.33 -5.47
N LEU A 49 4.38 -1.08 -4.82
CA LEU A 49 3.50 -2.13 -4.30
C LEU A 49 2.96 -3.02 -5.42
N THR A 50 2.59 -2.44 -6.56
CA THR A 50 2.16 -3.20 -7.74
C THR A 50 3.31 -4.00 -8.34
N GLN A 51 4.51 -3.43 -8.45
CA GLN A 51 5.71 -4.15 -8.90
C GLN A 51 6.09 -5.30 -7.96
N ALA A 52 5.87 -5.15 -6.65
CA ALA A 52 6.10 -6.20 -5.66
C ALA A 52 4.99 -7.27 -5.61
N GLY A 53 3.94 -7.12 -6.41
CA GLY A 53 2.77 -8.00 -6.45
C GLY A 53 1.88 -7.91 -5.20
N LEU A 54 1.90 -6.78 -4.50
CA LEU A 54 1.13 -6.53 -3.28
C LEU A 54 -0.17 -5.74 -3.52
N ALA A 55 -0.26 -5.04 -4.64
CA ALA A 55 -1.45 -4.30 -5.05
C ALA A 55 -1.69 -4.46 -6.55
N ASN A 56 -2.95 -4.47 -6.97
CA ASN A 56 -3.35 -4.50 -8.37
C ASN A 56 -4.04 -3.18 -8.74
N VAL A 57 -3.94 -2.80 -10.01
CA VAL A 57 -4.74 -1.70 -10.57
C VAL A 57 -5.92 -2.29 -11.33
N LYS A 58 -7.12 -1.82 -11.00
CA LYS A 58 -8.39 -2.24 -11.61
C LYS A 58 -9.29 -1.02 -11.74
N ASP A 59 -9.75 -0.74 -12.96
CA ASP A 59 -10.65 0.39 -13.24
C ASP A 59 -10.16 1.71 -12.61
N GLU A 60 -8.87 2.03 -12.83
CA GLU A 60 -8.19 3.24 -12.30
C GLU A 60 -8.08 3.31 -10.77
N LYS A 61 -8.50 2.26 -10.07
CA LYS A 61 -8.36 2.09 -8.62
C LYS A 61 -7.31 1.04 -8.29
N TYR A 62 -6.83 1.09 -7.06
CA TYR A 62 -5.89 0.16 -6.49
C TYR A 62 -6.61 -0.74 -5.50
N GLU A 63 -6.34 -2.03 -5.58
CA GLU A 63 -6.83 -3.04 -4.65
C GLU A 63 -5.67 -3.88 -4.12
N LEU A 64 -5.80 -4.43 -2.92
CA LEU A 64 -4.79 -5.36 -2.42
C LEU A 64 -4.83 -6.65 -3.24
N SER A 65 -3.65 -7.14 -3.59
CA SER A 65 -3.52 -8.51 -4.09
C SER A 65 -3.69 -9.51 -2.93
N PRO A 66 -3.91 -10.80 -3.21
CA PRO A 66 -3.94 -11.83 -2.17
C PRO A 66 -2.70 -11.78 -1.25
N LYS A 67 -1.51 -11.63 -1.86
CA LYS A 67 -0.24 -11.46 -1.15
C LYS A 67 -0.21 -10.19 -0.28
N GLY A 68 -0.78 -9.10 -0.77
CA GLY A 68 -0.93 -7.85 -0.01
C GLY A 68 -1.85 -8.00 1.20
N ILE A 69 -2.96 -8.74 1.07
CA ILE A 69 -3.89 -9.03 2.17
C ILE A 69 -3.19 -9.83 3.28
N GLU A 70 -2.48 -10.90 2.89
CA GLU A 70 -1.71 -11.72 3.85
C GLU A 70 -0.65 -10.88 4.57
N LEU A 71 0.09 -10.06 3.82
CA LEU A 71 1.10 -9.17 4.39
C LEU A 71 0.47 -8.21 5.41
N VAL A 72 -0.64 -7.54 5.09
CA VAL A 72 -1.32 -6.65 6.04
C VAL A 72 -1.87 -7.39 7.25
N ALA A 73 -2.36 -8.61 7.08
CA ALA A 73 -2.81 -9.43 8.19
C ALA A 73 -1.67 -9.71 9.18
N THR A 74 -0.48 -10.08 8.69
CA THR A 74 0.71 -10.28 9.56
C THR A 74 1.20 -9.00 10.25
N LEU A 75 1.02 -7.83 9.62
CA LEU A 75 1.37 -6.52 10.19
C LEU A 75 0.35 -5.98 11.21
N SER A 76 -0.82 -6.63 11.33
CA SER A 76 -1.87 -6.26 12.29
C SER A 76 -1.67 -6.94 13.66
N THR A 77 -0.66 -7.81 13.79
CA THR A 77 -0.29 -8.54 15.03
C THR A 77 0.88 -7.87 15.76
N GLN A 78 0.93 -6.54 15.80
CA GLN A 78 1.87 -5.86 16.70
C GLN A 78 1.15 -4.70 17.41
N PRO A 79 1.09 -4.73 18.76
CA PRO A 79 0.44 -3.70 19.57
C PRO A 79 1.14 -2.34 19.45
#